data_AF-A0A7Y0YXZ6-F1
#
_entry.id   AF-A0A7Y0YXZ6-F1
#
_cell.length_a   1.000
_cell.length_b   1.000
_cell.length_c   1.000
_cell.angle_alpha   90.00
_cell.angle_beta   90.00
_cell.angle_gamma   90.00
#
_symmetry.space_group_name_H-M   'P 1'
#
loop_
_entity.id
_entity.type
_entity.pdbx_description
1 polymer ?
#
loop_
_entity_poly.entity_id
_entity_poly.type
_entity_poly.pdbx_seq_one_letter_code
_entity_poly.pdbx_strand_id
1 'polypeptide(L)' 'MSEQANCLQVEMLAELKKQTALLERMEKQQGLLIQALADDQAEDPDATPATYMDGSPCR' A
#
# COMPACT_ATOMS: atom_id res chain seq x y z
N MET A 1 25.73 -10.66 -31.73
CA MET A 1 26.16 -10.31 -30.35
C MET A 1 25.35 -9.14 -29.78
N SER A 2 25.24 -7.99 -30.46
CA SER A 2 24.43 -6.84 -30.00
C SER A 2 22.92 -7.08 -30.00
N GLU A 3 22.40 -7.76 -31.02
CA GLU A 3 20.96 -8.05 -31.14
C GLU A 3 20.44 -8.95 -30.03
N GLN A 4 21.22 -9.96 -29.64
CA GLN A 4 20.87 -10.87 -28.56
C GLN A 4 20.84 -10.16 -27.20
N ALA A 5 21.77 -9.23 -26.96
CA ALA A 5 21.77 -8.38 -25.77
C ALA A 5 20.57 -7.43 -25.73
N ASN A 6 20.16 -6.87 -26.88
CA ASN A 6 18.96 -6.05 -26.99
C ASN A 6 17.68 -6.85 -26.71
N CYS A 7 17.56 -8.08 -27.24
CA CYS A 7 16.41 -8.96 -26.95
C CYS A 7 16.30 -9.26 -25.44
N LEU A 8 17.43 -9.61 -24.80
CA LEU A 8 17.47 -9.87 -23.35
C LEU A 8 17.09 -8.63 -22.52
N GLN A 9 17.50 -7.43 -22.95
CA GLN A 9 17.09 -6.19 -22.30
C GLN A 9 15.59 -5.92 -22.43
N VAL A 10 15.00 -6.19 -23.59
CA VAL A 10 13.56 -6.04 -23.81
C VAL A 10 12.77 -7.02 -22.93
N GLU A 11 13.20 -8.27 -22.83
CA GLU A 11 12.59 -9.28 -21.96
C GLU A 11 12.68 -8.88 -20.48
N MET A 12 13.84 -8.43 -20.04
CA MET A 12 14.04 -7.95 -18.67
C MET A 12 13.16 -6.75 -18.34
N LEU A 13 13.06 -5.77 -19.25
CA LEU A 13 12.18 -4.61 -19.09
C LEU A 13 10.70 -5.02 -19.03
N ALA A 14 10.29 -6.00 -19.83
CA ALA A 14 8.92 -6.53 -19.79
C ALA A 14 8.62 -7.18 -18.43
N GLU A 15 9.56 -7.92 -17.88
CA GLU A 15 9.39 -8.57 -16.58
C GLU A 15 9.38 -7.57 -15.42
N LEU A 16 10.27 -6.57 -15.45
CA LEU A 16 10.27 -5.48 -14.47
C LEU A 16 8.93 -4.73 -14.46
N LYS A 17 8.36 -4.43 -15.63
CA LYS A 17 7.03 -3.80 -15.72
C LYS A 17 5.94 -4.65 -15.07
N LYS A 18 5.96 -5.98 -15.25
CA LYS A 18 5.00 -6.87 -14.59
C LYS A 18 5.17 -6.86 -13.07
N GLN A 19 6.41 -6.89 -12.58
CA GLN A 19 6.69 -6.81 -11.14
C GLN A 19 6.20 -5.49 -10.54
N THR A 20 6.46 -4.35 -11.20
CA THR A 20 5.94 -3.05 -10.75
C THR A 20 4.42 -3.04 -10.72
N ALA A 21 3.75 -3.53 -11.76
CA ALA A 21 2.30 -3.61 -11.79
C ALA A 21 1.71 -4.52 -10.70
N LEU A 22 2.44 -5.57 -10.30
CA LEU A 22 2.05 -6.42 -9.18
C LEU A 22 2.18 -5.67 -7.84
N LEU A 23 3.27 -4.92 -7.64
CA LEU A 23 3.47 -4.11 -6.43
C LEU A 23 2.39 -3.04 -6.28
N GLU A 24 2.01 -2.34 -7.36
CA GLU A 24 0.91 -1.37 -7.35
C GLU A 24 -0.44 -2.00 -6.96
N ARG A 25 -0.69 -3.26 -7.37
CA ARG A 25 -1.89 -3.99 -6.97
C ARG A 25 -1.85 -4.40 -5.50
N MET A 26 -0.68 -4.81 -5.01
CA MET A 26 -0.48 -5.15 -3.60
C MET A 26 -0.69 -3.93 -2.70
N GLU A 27 -0.15 -2.77 -3.06
CA GLU A 27 -0.36 -1.51 -2.34
C GLU A 27 -1.86 -1.18 -2.21
N LYS A 28 -2.60 -1.26 -3.33
CA LYS A 28 -4.06 -1.03 -3.33
C LYS A 28 -4.79 -2.01 -2.41
N GLN A 29 -4.43 -3.28 -2.45
CA GLN A 29 -5.05 -4.30 -1.60
C GLN A 29 -4.71 -4.10 -0.12
N GLN A 30 -3.48 -3.70 0.20
CA GLN A 30 -3.07 -3.36 1.56
C GLN A 30 -3.85 -2.16 2.10
N GLY A 31 -4.08 -1.11 1.29
CA GLY A 31 -4.92 0.02 1.67
C GLY A 31 -6.35 -0.39 2.00
N LEU A 32 -6.96 -1.26 1.18
CA LEU A 32 -8.30 -1.79 1.44
C LEU A 32 -8.37 -2.64 2.71
N LEU A 33 -7.33 -3.43 2.98
CA LEU A 33 -7.25 -4.24 4.20
C LEU A 33 -7.11 -3.37 5.46
N ILE A 34 -6.26 -2.34 5.42
CA ILE A 34 -6.11 -1.38 6.53
C ILE A 34 -7.45 -0.70 6.81
N GLN A 35 -8.17 -0.27 5.76
CA GLN A 35 -9.48 0.33 5.90
C GLN A 35 -10.48 -0.63 6.56
N ALA A 36 -10.57 -1.88 6.07
CA ALA A 36 -11.46 -2.87 6.63
C ALA A 36 -11.16 -3.21 8.11
N LEU A 37 -9.87 -3.24 8.48
CA LEU A 37 -9.44 -3.48 9.86
C LEU A 37 -9.66 -2.27 10.78
N ALA A 38 -9.59 -1.05 10.26
CA ALA A 38 -9.96 0.15 11.00
C ALA A 38 -11.47 0.21 11.23
N ASP A 39 -12.26 -0.17 10.22
CA ASP A 39 -13.72 -0.16 10.27
C ASP A 39 -14.31 -1.25 11.19
N ASP A 40 -13.60 -2.37 11.40
CA ASP A 40 -14.00 -3.49 12.28
C ASP A 40 -13.56 -3.31 13.74
N GLN A 41 -12.76 -2.27 14.04
CA GLN A 41 -12.49 -1.89 15.41
C GLN A 41 -13.71 -1.17 15.98
N ALA A 42 -14.56 -1.92 16.69
CA ALA A 42 -15.54 -1.32 17.58
C ALA A 42 -14.78 -0.48 18.63
N GLU A 43 -14.74 0.83 18.44
CA GLU A 43 -14.33 1.75 19.50
C GLU A 43 -15.20 1.45 20.72
N ASP A 44 -14.56 1.32 21.88
CA ASP A 44 -15.28 1.29 23.15
C ASP A 44 -16.21 2.51 23.15
N PRO A 45 -17.54 2.31 23.14
CA PRO A 45 -18.49 3.39 22.90
C PRO A 45 -18.44 4.48 23.98
N ASP A 46 -17.80 4.18 25.12
CA ASP A 46 -17.61 5.11 26.24
C ASP A 46 -16.19 5.66 26.34
N ALA A 47 -15.31 5.40 25.36
CA ALA A 47 -13.94 5.91 25.36
C ALA A 47 -13.91 7.43 25.10
N THR A 48 -13.29 8.16 26.03
CA THR A 48 -13.04 9.60 25.83
C THR A 48 -11.95 9.82 24.77
N PRO A 49 -12.12 10.79 23.86
CA PRO A 49 -11.12 11.10 22.84
C PRO A 49 -9.77 11.45 23.48
N ALA A 50 -8.69 10.80 23.06
CA ALA A 50 -7.36 10.99 23.65
C ALA A 50 -6.64 12.24 23.13
N THR A 51 -7.02 12.72 21.95
CA THR A 51 -6.39 13.87 21.29
C THR A 51 -7.42 14.79 20.67
N TYR A 52 -7.17 16.09 20.78
CA TYR A 52 -7.79 17.13 19.99
C TYR A 52 -7.38 16.98 18.52
N MET A 53 -8.12 17.67 17.64
CA MET A 53 -8.00 17.55 16.18
C MET A 53 -6.67 18.07 15.60
N ASP A 54 -5.93 18.89 16.36
CA ASP A 54 -4.57 19.32 16.02
C ASP A 54 -3.50 18.30 16.44
N GLY A 55 -3.93 17.15 16.98
CA GLY A 55 -3.08 16.11 17.54
C GLY A 55 -2.59 16.40 18.95
N SER A 56 -2.97 17.53 19.56
CA SER A 56 -2.63 17.83 20.95
C SER A 56 -3.48 16.98 21.89
N PRO A 57 -2.96 16.55 23.06
CA PRO A 57 -3.68 15.63 23.95
C PRO A 57 -4.87 16.31 24.63
N CYS A 58 -6.00 15.59 24.70
CA CYS A 58 -7.11 15.95 25.56
C CYS A 58 -6.63 15.85 27.03
N ARG A 59 -6.81 16.91 27.82
CA ARG A 59 -6.47 16.94 29.26
C ARG A 59 -7.71 16.78 30.11
#